data_AF-A0A1M6SQS3-F1
#
_entry.id   AF-A0A1M6SQS3-F1
#
_cell.length_a   1.000
_cell.length_b   1.000
_cell.length_c   1.000
_cell.angle_alpha   90.00
_cell.angle_beta   90.00
_cell.angle_gamma   90.00
#
_symmetry.space_group_name_H-M   'P 1'
#
loop_
_entity.id
_entity.type
_entity.pdbx_description
1 polymer ?
#
loop_
_entity_poly.entity_id
_entity_poly.type
_entity_poly.pdbx_seq_one_letter_code
_entity_poly.pdbx_strand_id
1 'polypeptide(L)'
;MQVNNRNLDILKSKVKNNKDDKELMKTCKELEAEFVKIMFKEMKKTVPKDSLMQKSSGREIFEDLYTDELANKTSKDSSLGLAKLIYEQFTKTNIKR
;
A
#
# COMPACT_ATOMS: atom_id res chain seq x y z
N MET A 1 3.12 6.33 -47.91
CA MET A 1 4.15 6.61 -46.88
C MET A 1 3.85 5.73 -45.68
N GLN A 2 4.54 4.58 -45.54
CA GLN A 2 4.29 3.65 -44.44
C GLN A 2 4.98 4.20 -43.19
N VAL A 3 4.18 4.66 -42.22
CA VAL A 3 4.71 5.14 -40.93
C VAL A 3 5.15 3.90 -40.13
N ASN A 4 6.46 3.80 -39.88
CA ASN A 4 7.11 2.67 -39.23
C ASN A 4 6.77 2.64 -37.72
N ASN A 5 5.78 1.83 -37.34
CA ASN A 5 5.28 1.67 -35.97
C ASN A 5 6.21 0.84 -35.04
N ARG A 6 7.38 0.40 -35.50
CA ARG A 6 8.32 -0.43 -34.70
C ARG A 6 8.64 0.17 -33.33
N ASN A 7 8.82 1.49 -33.24
CA ASN A 7 9.16 2.13 -31.97
C ASN A 7 7.98 2.15 -30.98
N LEU A 8 6.74 2.28 -31.46
CA LEU A 8 5.53 2.20 -30.63
C LEU A 8 5.34 0.78 -30.07
N ASP A 9 5.67 -0.25 -30.85
CA ASP A 9 5.60 -1.64 -30.41
C ASP A 9 6.71 -2.02 -29.42
N ILE A 10 7.91 -1.43 -29.57
CA ILE A 10 9.04 -1.59 -28.64
C ILE A 10 8.79 -0.84 -27.31
N LEU A 11 8.16 0.33 -27.36
CA LEU A 11 7.74 1.07 -26.17
C LEU A 11 6.63 0.33 -25.42
N LYS A 12 5.62 -0.19 -26.15
CA LYS A 12 4.56 -1.03 -25.58
C LYS A 12 5.11 -2.35 -25.03
N SER A 13 6.15 -2.93 -25.63
CA SER A 13 6.76 -4.17 -25.14
C SER A 13 7.64 -3.95 -23.89
N LYS A 14 8.33 -2.80 -23.78
CA LYS A 14 9.04 -2.41 -22.55
C LYS A 14 8.09 -2.12 -21.39
N VAL A 15 6.96 -1.45 -21.64
CA VAL A 15 5.88 -1.26 -20.64
C VAL A 15 5.19 -2.59 -20.28
N LYS A 16 5.21 -3.58 -21.19
CA LYS A 16 4.75 -4.96 -20.96
C LYS A 16 5.81 -5.88 -20.33
N ASN A 17 6.92 -5.36 -19.81
CA ASN A 17 7.78 -6.18 -18.96
C ASN A 17 7.02 -6.54 -17.68
N ASN A 18 6.40 -7.72 -17.69
CA ASN A 18 5.63 -8.30 -16.59
C ASN A 18 6.38 -8.32 -15.24
N LYS A 19 7.71 -8.17 -15.23
CA LYS A 19 8.51 -8.02 -14.02
C LYS A 19 8.28 -6.65 -13.37
N ASP A 20 8.44 -5.57 -14.12
CA ASP A 20 8.31 -4.19 -13.64
C ASP A 20 6.88 -3.92 -13.15
N ASP A 21 5.89 -4.50 -13.82
CA ASP A 21 4.48 -4.39 -13.44
C ASP A 21 4.16 -5.09 -12.11
N LYS A 22 4.69 -6.30 -11.91
CA LYS A 22 4.56 -7.05 -10.66
C LYS A 22 5.29 -6.36 -9.51
N GLU A 23 6.46 -5.79 -9.79
CA GLU A 23 7.24 -5.05 -8.80
C GLU A 23 6.52 -3.75 -8.40
N LEU A 24 5.97 -3.01 -9.36
CA LEU A 24 5.15 -1.83 -9.10
C LEU A 24 3.92 -2.16 -8.24
N MET A 25 3.19 -3.22 -8.58
CA MET A 25 2.04 -3.67 -7.78
C MET A 25 2.49 -4.11 -6.37
N LYS A 26 3.64 -4.76 -6.23
CA LYS A 26 4.19 -5.14 -4.92
C LYS A 26 4.46 -3.90 -4.07
N THR A 27 5.13 -2.88 -4.62
CA THR A 27 5.37 -1.63 -3.90
C THR A 27 4.06 -0.91 -3.53
N CYS A 28 3.05 -0.94 -4.40
CA CYS A 28 1.74 -0.38 -4.09
C CYS A 28 1.07 -1.10 -2.89
N LYS A 29 1.23 -2.43 -2.80
CA LYS A 29 0.75 -3.22 -1.65
C LYS A 29 1.51 -2.91 -0.37
N GLU A 30 2.83 -2.74 -0.46
CA GLU A 30 3.66 -2.32 0.67
C GLU A 30 3.25 -0.93 1.20
N LEU A 31 2.92 0.00 0.29
CA LEU A 31 2.41 1.32 0.66
C LEU A 31 1.03 1.24 1.35
N GLU A 32 0.12 0.41 0.82
CA GLU A 32 -1.18 0.17 1.46
C GLU A 32 -1.01 -0.39 2.87
N ALA A 33 -0.08 -1.33 3.07
CA ALA A 33 0.22 -1.90 4.38
C ALA A 33 0.64 -0.83 5.40
N GLU A 34 1.54 0.07 5.00
CA GLU A 34 1.97 1.18 5.88
C GLU A 34 0.81 2.16 6.14
N PHE A 35 -0.04 2.41 5.15
CA PHE A 35 -1.22 3.26 5.34
C PHE A 35 -2.21 2.65 6.34
N VAL A 36 -2.46 1.33 6.27
CA VAL A 36 -3.30 0.61 7.24
C VAL A 36 -2.71 0.71 8.65
N LYS A 37 -1.39 0.61 8.79
CA LYS A 37 -0.70 0.82 10.07
C LYS A 37 -0.93 2.22 10.63
N ILE A 38 -0.82 3.25 9.79
CA ILE A 38 -1.13 4.63 10.19
C ILE A 38 -2.59 4.76 10.63
N MET A 39 -3.53 4.21 9.86
CA MET A 39 -4.96 4.16 10.21
C MET A 39 -5.19 3.55 11.59
N PHE A 40 -4.62 2.38 11.89
CA PHE A 40 -4.78 1.76 13.21
C PHE A 40 -4.19 2.60 14.35
N LYS A 41 -3.04 3.23 14.11
CA LYS A 41 -2.43 4.15 15.09
C LYS A 41 -3.32 5.35 15.37
N GLU A 42 -3.90 5.97 14.34
CA GLU A 42 -4.82 7.08 14.51
C GLU A 42 -6.12 6.65 15.19
N MET A 43 -6.68 5.50 14.82
CA MET A 43 -7.85 4.92 15.50
C MET A 43 -7.59 4.70 17.00
N LYS A 44 -6.42 4.14 17.37
CA LYS A 44 -6.01 3.96 18.77
C LYS A 44 -5.98 5.28 19.54
N LYS A 45 -5.54 6.38 18.90
CA LYS A 45 -5.53 7.72 19.54
C LYS A 45 -6.92 8.26 19.83
N THR A 46 -7.95 7.82 19.10
CA THR A 46 -9.35 8.24 19.34
C THR A 46 -10.00 7.54 20.53
N VAL A 47 -9.40 6.44 21.03
CA VAL A 47 -9.93 5.72 22.19
C VAL A 47 -9.68 6.56 23.46
N PRO A 48 -10.73 6.95 24.20
CA PRO A 48 -10.58 7.70 25.44
C PRO A 48 -9.74 6.92 26.45
N LYS A 49 -8.83 7.62 27.11
CA LYS A 49 -8.05 7.05 28.22
C LYS A 49 -8.94 7.02 29.44
N ASP A 50 -9.47 5.86 29.77
CA ASP A 50 -10.34 5.70 30.94
C ASP A 50 -9.50 5.69 32.23
N SER A 51 -9.98 6.29 33.32
CA SER A 51 -9.26 6.33 34.60
C SER A 51 -9.12 4.95 35.25
N LEU A 52 -9.95 3.99 34.82
CA LEU A 52 -9.98 2.61 35.26
C LEU A 52 -8.94 1.71 34.56
N MET A 53 -8.41 2.14 33.41
CA MET A 53 -7.37 1.42 32.67
C MET A 53 -6.00 1.98 33.05
N GLN A 54 -5.33 1.36 34.03
CA GLN A 54 -3.96 1.75 34.38
C GLN A 54 -3.03 1.62 33.18
N LYS A 55 -2.44 2.74 32.77
CA LYS A 55 -1.33 2.77 31.82
C LYS A 55 -0.11 2.13 32.47
N SER A 56 0.35 1.01 31.92
CA SER A 56 1.68 0.48 32.21
C SER A 56 2.53 0.55 30.95
N SER A 57 3.84 0.81 31.11
CA SER A 57 4.77 0.86 29.97
C SER A 57 4.80 -0.49 29.22
N GLY A 58 4.64 -1.61 29.92
CA GLY A 58 4.55 -2.94 29.31
C GLY A 58 3.29 -3.11 28.44
N ARG A 59 2.16 -2.53 28.87
CA ARG A 59 0.91 -2.54 28.09
C ARG A 59 1.07 -1.73 26.81
N GLU A 60 1.67 -0.54 26.88
CA GLU A 60 1.87 0.30 25.69
C GLU A 60 2.76 -0.40 24.66
N ILE A 61 3.87 -1.01 25.09
CA ILE A 61 4.74 -1.80 24.21
C ILE A 61 3.98 -2.97 23.58
N PHE A 62 3.21 -3.72 24.37
CA PHE A 62 2.41 -4.84 23.85
C PHE A 62 1.36 -4.39 22.83
N GLU A 63 0.65 -3.30 23.11
CA GLU A 63 -0.37 -2.79 22.20
C GLU A 63 0.23 -2.27 20.88
N ASP A 64 1.43 -1.70 20.93
CA ASP A 64 2.13 -1.27 19.71
C ASP A 64 2.59 -2.48 18.89
N LEU A 65 3.16 -3.52 19.53
CA LEU A 65 3.48 -4.79 18.88
C LEU A 65 2.23 -5.46 18.28
N TYR A 66 1.11 -5.45 19.02
CA TYR A 66 -0.16 -5.98 18.56
C TYR A 66 -0.70 -5.22 17.34
N THR A 67 -0.61 -3.89 17.36
CA THR A 67 -1.04 -3.03 16.26
C THR A 67 -0.22 -3.30 15.00
N ASP A 68 1.09 -3.47 15.16
CA ASP A 68 2.01 -3.76 14.04
C ASP A 68 1.72 -5.14 13.42
N GLU A 69 1.49 -6.17 14.23
CA GLU A 69 1.11 -7.51 13.75
C GLU A 69 -0.28 -7.52 13.10
N LEU A 70 -1.23 -6.77 13.65
CA LEU A 70 -2.57 -6.63 13.08
C LEU A 70 -2.49 -5.95 11.70
N ALA A 71 -1.76 -4.84 11.57
CA ALA A 71 -1.55 -4.17 10.29
C ALA A 71 -0.90 -5.09 9.25
N ASN A 72 0.12 -5.86 9.67
CA ASN A 72 0.82 -6.81 8.80
C ASN A 72 -0.13 -7.92 8.29
N LYS A 73 -0.92 -8.55 9.17
CA LYS A 73 -1.92 -9.56 8.76
C LYS A 73 -3.01 -8.98 7.89
N THR A 74 -3.59 -7.85 8.28
CA THR A 74 -4.66 -7.19 7.50
C THR A 74 -4.17 -6.84 6.10
N SER A 75 -2.96 -6.31 5.95
CA SER A 75 -2.41 -5.99 4.62
C SER A 75 -2.24 -7.20 3.70
N LYS A 76 -2.08 -8.41 4.25
CA LYS A 76 -1.94 -9.67 3.51
C LYS A 76 -3.29 -10.29 3.16
N ASP A 77 -4.23 -10.29 4.10
CA ASP A 77 -5.48 -11.05 4.01
C ASP A 77 -6.71 -10.20 3.65
N SER A 78 -6.68 -8.89 3.94
CA SER A 78 -7.77 -7.93 3.68
C SER A 78 -7.20 -6.63 3.13
N SER A 79 -6.94 -6.63 1.83
CA SER A 79 -6.58 -5.39 1.14
C SER A 79 -7.80 -4.48 1.04
N LEU A 80 -7.65 -3.22 1.45
CA LEU A 80 -8.63 -2.15 1.28
C LEU A 80 -8.81 -1.74 -0.19
N GLY A 81 -7.98 -2.28 -1.09
CA GLY A 81 -8.03 -2.01 -2.53
C GLY A 81 -7.32 -0.71 -2.91
N LEU A 82 -6.63 -0.07 -1.96
CA LEU A 82 -5.87 1.16 -2.20
C LEU A 82 -4.68 0.91 -3.13
N ALA A 83 -4.01 -0.24 -3.02
CA ALA A 83 -2.88 -0.62 -3.87
C ALA A 83 -3.28 -0.63 -5.34
N LYS A 84 -4.49 -1.15 -5.65
CA LYS A 84 -5.04 -1.12 -7.01
C LYS A 84 -5.31 0.31 -7.47
N LEU A 85 -5.92 1.15 -6.61
CA LEU A 85 -6.17 2.55 -6.92
C LEU A 85 -4.88 3.33 -7.18
N ILE A 86 -3.87 3.15 -6.33
CA ILE A 86 -2.54 3.76 -6.46
C ILE A 86 -1.90 3.32 -7.78
N TYR A 87 -1.89 2.02 -8.05
CA TYR A 87 -1.37 1.45 -9.29
C TYR A 87 -2.07 2.02 -10.53
N GLU A 88 -3.40 2.11 -10.50
CA GLU A 88 -4.17 2.71 -11.60
C GLU A 88 -3.84 4.19 -11.82
N GLN A 89 -3.61 4.96 -10.75
CA GLN A 89 -3.21 6.37 -10.88
C GLN A 89 -1.81 6.53 -11.47
N PHE A 90 -0.86 5.71 -11.04
CA PHE A 90 0.50 5.72 -11.61
C PHE A 90 0.50 5.33 -13.09
N THR A 91 -0.24 4.29 -13.46
CA THR A 91 -0.29 3.82 -14.86
C THR A 91 -1.07 4.78 -15.76
N LYS A 92 -2.22 5.33 -15.32
CA LYS A 92 -2.97 6.34 -16.09
C LYS A 92 -2.16 7.62 -16.31
N THR A 93 -1.39 8.07 -15.32
CA THR A 93 -0.57 9.29 -15.43
C THR A 93 0.62 9.09 -16.35
N ASN A 94 1.25 7.92 -16.34
CA ASN A 94 2.39 7.60 -17.21
C ASN A 94 1.99 7.40 -18.69
N ILE A 95 0.73 7.12 -19.01
CA ILE A 95 0.25 6.95 -20.40
C ILE A 95 -0.03 8.29 -21.10
N LYS A 96 -0.13 9.41 -20.35
CA LYS A 96 -0.47 10.74 -20.90
C LYS A 96 0.73 11.69 -21.13
N ARG A 97 1.97 11.21 -21.03
CA ARG A 97 3.17 12.00 -21.35
C ARG A 97 3.88 11.47 -22.60
#